data_AF-A0A061J3R6-F1
#
_entry.id   AF-A0A061J3R6-F1
#
_cell.length_a   1.000
_cell.length_b   1.000
_cell.length_c   1.000
_cell.angle_alpha   90.00
_cell.angle_beta   90.00
_cell.angle_gamma   90.00
#
_symmetry.space_group_name_H-M   'P 1'
#
loop_
_entity.id
_entity.type
_entity.pdbx_description
1 polymer ?
#
loop_
_entity_poly.entity_id
_entity_poly.type
_entity_poly.pdbx_seq_one_letter_code
_entity_poly.pdbx_strand_id
1 'polypeptide(L)'
;MREREEAREVEGTTSARNVVAIGVSGCSASGKTTLANRLVELLNSPLLPIGLDDFFDEDMCEMLGTWEDPRCIRTRDYARLLREIRRRLESDDRCAAECLQDVAGASSFLRSQPVGLSATNAPQDSFSDASSKKDVGKNAVPSHDAVEVAALHEGRENQGTVYIVCEGTLLFLDQAVCEAIDYFVIIEIDEDIASLRRFLRFSRHHVRCWGYGERIKRMFRCRQGCLLLTAPATNNALLSPLFEQLLPNLKYLPPLPSVMGDYERFWLQQEYLQHAPPPMPLNTDAAQHVASPYSWMVVKDPLYITHTLQQSRLVACEGMKLGFSSFYPALHQTTNSNTDTDRTSEMDRMCTLQKQYFEFRYWFFFEVLYYYRQLRPAIEEAVDKASQKRHHMNDGVSPVLRITAGMGVPDTKLDKELLSFVQRLMQPPYSDGIRATGVAHETVSI
;
A
#
# COMPACT_ATOMS: atom_id res chain seq x y z
N MET A 1 60.55 30.47 -22.65
CA MET A 1 60.25 29.52 -21.55
C MET A 1 59.22 30.12 -20.60
N ARG A 2 57.96 30.30 -21.04
CA ARG A 2 56.86 30.79 -20.18
C ARG A 2 55.50 30.59 -20.89
N GLU A 3 55.17 29.35 -21.27
CA GLU A 3 53.89 29.04 -21.96
C GLU A 3 53.35 27.62 -21.64
N ARG A 4 53.65 27.06 -20.45
CA ARG A 4 53.11 25.75 -20.06
C ARG A 4 52.82 25.69 -18.56
N GLU A 5 51.70 26.26 -18.12
CA GLU A 5 51.16 25.96 -16.77
C GLU A 5 49.70 26.42 -16.55
N GLU A 6 48.87 26.48 -17.60
CA GLU A 6 47.42 26.78 -17.46
C GLU A 6 46.53 25.69 -18.09
N ALA A 7 46.93 24.43 -17.97
CA ALA A 7 45.98 23.32 -18.04
C ALA A 7 45.34 23.16 -16.66
N ARG A 8 44.48 24.12 -16.27
CA ARG A 8 43.61 23.96 -15.11
C ARG A 8 42.69 22.78 -15.40
N GLU A 9 42.81 21.75 -14.56
CA GLU A 9 41.81 20.70 -14.38
C GLU A 9 40.44 21.38 -14.29
N VAL A 10 39.66 21.27 -15.36
CA VAL A 10 38.21 21.44 -15.27
C VAL A 10 37.75 20.18 -14.55
N GLU A 11 37.84 20.18 -13.22
CA GLU A 11 37.16 19.19 -12.37
C GLU A 11 35.68 19.25 -12.77
N GLY A 12 35.28 18.29 -13.60
CA GLY A 12 33.90 18.12 -14.01
C GLY A 12 33.11 17.76 -12.77
N THR A 13 32.48 18.75 -12.15
CA THR A 13 31.51 18.53 -11.08
C THR A 13 30.41 17.64 -11.63
N THR A 14 30.47 16.36 -11.30
CA THR A 14 29.41 15.42 -11.62
C THR A 14 28.16 15.92 -10.91
N SER A 15 27.18 16.40 -11.68
CA SER A 15 25.92 16.87 -11.11
C SER A 15 25.29 15.69 -10.39
N ALA A 16 25.13 15.83 -9.06
CA ALA A 16 24.42 14.83 -8.26
C ALA A 16 23.07 14.52 -8.93
N ARG A 17 22.75 13.24 -9.06
CA ARG A 17 21.48 12.79 -9.64
C ARG A 17 20.35 13.20 -8.71
N ASN A 18 19.25 13.68 -9.30
CA ASN A 18 18.04 13.94 -8.53
C ASN A 18 17.33 12.61 -8.26
N VAL A 19 17.01 12.31 -7.00
CA VAL A 19 16.27 11.09 -6.64
C VAL A 19 14.96 11.47 -6.00
N VAL A 20 13.86 10.95 -6.56
CA VAL A 20 12.49 11.25 -6.14
C VAL A 20 11.80 9.97 -5.68
N ALA A 21 11.43 9.92 -4.40
CA ALA A 21 10.69 8.83 -3.80
C ALA A 21 9.18 9.11 -3.79
N ILE A 22 8.38 8.14 -4.21
CA ILE A 22 6.93 8.22 -4.29
C ILE A 22 6.35 7.07 -3.47
N GLY A 23 5.52 7.39 -2.48
CA GLY A 23 4.80 6.40 -1.71
C GLY A 23 3.38 6.21 -2.21
N VAL A 24 2.92 4.98 -2.26
CA VAL A 24 1.54 4.61 -2.61
C VAL A 24 0.91 3.87 -1.44
N SER A 25 -0.11 4.47 -0.83
CA SER A 25 -0.84 3.89 0.30
C SER A 25 -2.32 3.76 0.01
N GLY A 26 -2.98 2.84 0.71
CA GLY A 26 -4.41 2.54 0.59
C GLY A 26 -4.73 1.24 1.31
N CYS A 27 -6.00 1.01 1.64
CA CYS A 27 -6.39 -0.21 2.33
C CYS A 27 -6.10 -1.49 1.50
N SER A 28 -6.17 -2.67 2.12
CA SER A 28 -6.03 -3.94 1.40
C SER A 28 -7.02 -4.04 0.23
N ALA A 29 -6.55 -4.53 -0.92
CA ALA A 29 -7.31 -4.64 -2.18
C ALA A 29 -7.84 -3.32 -2.78
N SER A 30 -7.28 -2.17 -2.37
CA SER A 30 -7.53 -0.86 -2.98
C SER A 30 -7.00 -0.73 -4.42
N GLY A 31 -6.01 -1.53 -4.80
CA GLY A 31 -5.31 -1.42 -6.08
C GLY A 31 -3.91 -0.79 -5.97
N LYS A 32 -3.42 -0.53 -4.75
CA LYS A 32 -2.09 0.04 -4.47
C LYS A 32 -0.95 -0.59 -5.27
N THR A 33 -0.84 -1.91 -5.29
CA THR A 33 0.22 -2.63 -6.02
C THR A 33 0.09 -2.44 -7.54
N THR A 34 -1.14 -2.41 -8.07
CA THR A 34 -1.37 -2.15 -9.50
C THR A 34 -0.93 -0.74 -9.86
N LEU A 35 -1.32 0.26 -9.07
CA LEU A 35 -0.94 1.65 -9.27
C LEU A 35 0.57 1.86 -9.15
N ALA A 36 1.22 1.24 -8.17
CA ALA A 36 2.65 1.33 -7.96
C ALA A 36 3.44 0.75 -9.15
N ASN A 37 3.03 -0.40 -9.69
CA ASN A 37 3.64 -0.95 -10.90
C ASN A 37 3.45 -0.01 -12.10
N ARG A 38 2.26 0.57 -12.25
CA ARG A 38 1.98 1.52 -13.33
C ARG A 38 2.83 2.79 -13.21
N LEU A 39 3.06 3.30 -12.01
CA LEU A 39 3.97 4.41 -11.76
C LEU A 39 5.41 4.07 -12.17
N VAL A 40 5.89 2.87 -11.83
CA VAL A 40 7.24 2.41 -12.24
C VAL A 40 7.38 2.42 -13.76
N GLU A 41 6.38 1.89 -14.48
CA GLU A 41 6.35 1.90 -15.94
C GLU A 41 6.35 3.34 -16.51
N LEU A 42 5.41 4.18 -16.07
CA LEU A 42 5.24 5.54 -16.58
C LEU A 42 6.44 6.46 -16.29
N LEU A 43 7.12 6.25 -15.17
CA LEU A 43 8.28 7.05 -14.75
C LEU A 43 9.62 6.48 -15.21
N ASN A 44 9.62 5.32 -15.89
CA ASN A 44 10.84 4.56 -16.21
C ASN A 44 11.72 4.34 -14.97
N SER A 45 11.10 3.99 -13.84
CA SER A 45 11.84 3.70 -12.61
C SER A 45 12.74 2.48 -12.83
N PRO A 46 14.03 2.53 -12.48
CA PRO A 46 14.92 1.38 -12.59
C PRO A 46 14.62 0.30 -11.55
N LEU A 47 13.80 0.63 -10.55
CA LEU A 47 13.40 -0.26 -9.46
C LEU A 47 11.94 -0.72 -9.63
N LEU A 48 11.70 -1.98 -9.28
CA LEU A 48 10.36 -2.46 -8.97
C LEU A 48 9.80 -1.77 -7.71
N PRO A 49 8.47 -1.73 -7.51
CA PRO A 49 7.91 -1.17 -6.30
C PRO A 49 8.43 -1.88 -5.04
N ILE A 50 8.83 -1.10 -4.04
CA ILE A 50 9.32 -1.62 -2.75
C ILE A 50 8.13 -1.77 -1.80
N GLY A 51 7.72 -3.01 -1.53
CA GLY A 51 6.58 -3.32 -0.66
C GLY A 51 6.93 -3.23 0.82
N LEU A 52 6.06 -2.56 1.60
CA LEU A 52 6.13 -2.60 3.07
C LEU A 52 5.87 -4.01 3.61
N ASP A 53 5.11 -4.81 2.87
CA ASP A 53 4.73 -6.18 3.26
C ASP A 53 5.97 -7.10 3.39
N ASP A 54 7.10 -6.78 2.77
CA ASP A 54 8.36 -7.53 2.91
C ASP A 54 9.03 -7.33 4.29
N PHE A 55 8.52 -6.38 5.09
CA PHE A 55 9.06 -5.98 6.39
C PHE A 55 8.19 -6.45 7.55
N PHE A 56 7.22 -7.34 7.30
CA PHE A 56 6.49 -8.01 8.36
C PHE A 56 7.42 -8.85 9.25
N ASP A 57 7.20 -8.75 10.55
CA ASP A 57 7.69 -9.68 11.57
C ASP A 57 6.66 -10.80 11.68
N GLU A 58 6.92 -11.93 11.01
CA GLU A 58 5.97 -13.06 10.95
C GLU A 58 5.63 -13.61 12.34
N ASP A 59 6.59 -13.64 13.28
CA ASP A 59 6.36 -14.11 14.65
C ASP A 59 5.42 -13.16 15.40
N MET A 60 5.63 -11.85 15.26
CA MET A 60 4.73 -10.84 15.83
C MET A 60 3.34 -10.92 15.20
N CYS A 61 3.24 -11.07 13.88
CA CYS A 61 1.97 -11.28 13.20
C CYS A 61 1.24 -12.51 13.73
N GLU A 62 1.96 -13.61 13.93
CA GLU A 62 1.37 -14.85 14.41
C GLU A 62 0.89 -14.73 15.86
N MET A 63 1.67 -14.07 16.71
CA MET A 63 1.37 -13.79 18.12
C MET A 63 0.14 -12.89 18.27
N LEU A 64 0.11 -11.76 17.55
CA LEU A 64 -1.00 -10.80 17.61
C LEU A 64 -2.23 -11.28 16.81
N GLY A 65 -2.06 -12.31 15.98
CA GLY A 65 -3.12 -12.88 15.15
C GLY A 65 -3.54 -12.00 13.98
N THR A 66 -2.79 -10.93 13.72
CA THR A 66 -3.10 -9.89 12.74
C THR A 66 -1.84 -9.45 12.00
N TRP A 67 -2.01 -9.01 10.75
CA TRP A 67 -0.95 -8.44 9.93
C TRP A 67 -1.05 -6.92 9.85
N GLU A 68 -2.11 -6.32 10.38
CA GLU A 68 -2.41 -4.90 10.20
C GLU A 68 -2.11 -4.10 11.48
N ASP A 69 -1.54 -4.74 12.50
CA ASP A 69 -1.02 -4.05 13.68
C ASP A 69 0.37 -3.44 13.36
N PRO A 70 0.60 -2.17 13.67
CA PRO A 70 1.89 -1.51 13.41
C PRO A 70 3.10 -2.22 14.03
N ARG A 71 2.92 -2.93 15.14
CA ARG A 71 3.98 -3.71 15.79
C ARG A 71 4.45 -4.88 14.93
N CYS A 72 3.61 -5.35 14.01
CA CYS A 72 3.96 -6.39 13.06
C CYS A 72 4.92 -5.92 11.96
N ILE A 73 5.21 -4.62 11.84
CA ILE A 73 5.98 -4.06 10.74
C ILE A 73 7.29 -3.47 11.25
N ARG A 74 8.41 -3.88 10.67
CA ARG A 74 9.74 -3.30 10.95
C ARG A 74 9.94 -2.00 10.19
N THR A 75 9.11 -0.99 10.46
CA THR A 75 9.07 0.30 9.72
C THR A 75 10.39 1.05 9.73
N ARG A 76 11.19 0.93 10.81
CA ARG A 76 12.53 1.54 10.87
C ARG A 76 13.53 0.89 9.93
N ASP A 77 13.49 -0.43 9.79
CA ASP A 77 14.33 -1.13 8.81
C ASP A 77 13.94 -0.73 7.39
N TYR A 78 12.62 -0.59 7.13
CA TYR A 78 12.11 -0.06 5.87
C TYR A 78 12.60 1.37 5.60
N ALA A 79 12.48 2.28 6.57
CA ALA A 79 12.95 3.66 6.44
C ALA A 79 14.47 3.74 6.23
N ARG A 80 15.25 2.89 6.92
CA ARG A 80 16.70 2.79 6.73
C ARG A 80 17.03 2.31 5.32
N LEU A 81 16.32 1.29 4.83
CA LEU A 81 16.46 0.79 3.47
C LEU A 81 16.23 1.91 2.45
N LEU A 82 15.12 2.65 2.56
CA LEU A 82 14.80 3.71 1.60
C LEU A 82 15.87 4.81 1.57
N ARG A 83 16.35 5.25 2.74
CA ARG A 83 17.43 6.25 2.83
C ARG A 83 18.72 5.75 2.20
N GLU A 84 19.06 4.48 2.42
CA GLU A 84 20.28 3.89 1.85
C GLU A 84 20.20 3.74 0.33
N ILE A 85 19.06 3.30 -0.20
CA ILE A 85 18.82 3.26 -1.66
C ILE A 85 18.96 4.66 -2.25
N ARG A 86 18.29 5.66 -1.66
CA ARG A 86 18.34 7.06 -2.10
C ARG A 86 19.77 7.60 -2.10
N ARG A 87 20.48 7.48 -0.97
CA ARG A 87 21.87 7.94 -0.81
C ARG A 87 22.78 7.36 -1.89
N ARG A 88 22.65 6.07 -2.21
CA ARG A 88 23.47 5.43 -3.23
C ARG A 88 23.13 5.90 -4.63
N LEU A 89 21.84 6.02 -4.96
CA LEU A 89 21.39 6.54 -6.25
C LEU A 89 21.82 8.00 -6.48
N GLU A 90 21.90 8.79 -5.40
CA GLU A 90 22.43 10.17 -5.42
C GLU A 90 23.96 10.19 -5.62
N SER A 91 24.69 9.22 -5.04
CA SER A 91 26.16 9.18 -5.07
C SER A 91 26.78 8.45 -6.28
N ASP A 92 26.07 7.51 -6.90
CA ASP A 92 26.66 6.61 -7.90
C ASP A 92 26.69 7.19 -9.32
N ASP A 93 27.90 7.26 -9.86
CA ASP A 93 28.19 7.64 -11.22
C ASP A 93 27.87 6.46 -12.17
N ARG A 94 26.65 6.48 -12.72
CA ARG A 94 26.10 5.55 -13.75
C ARG A 94 25.93 4.06 -13.40
N CYS A 95 26.87 3.37 -12.76
CA CYS A 95 26.86 1.89 -12.64
C CYS A 95 25.75 1.31 -11.74
N ALA A 96 25.31 1.99 -10.68
CA ALA A 96 24.36 1.39 -9.74
C ALA A 96 22.94 1.19 -10.28
N ALA A 97 22.51 2.00 -11.25
CA ALA A 97 21.16 1.89 -11.80
C ALA A 97 20.95 0.59 -12.59
N GLU A 98 22.00 0.07 -13.22
CA GLU A 98 21.95 -1.18 -13.98
C GLU A 98 21.85 -2.40 -13.06
N CYS A 99 22.53 -2.37 -11.91
CA CYS A 99 22.44 -3.44 -10.90
C CYS A 99 21.06 -3.54 -10.24
N LEU A 100 20.18 -2.56 -10.40
CA LEU A 100 18.90 -2.49 -9.69
C LEU A 100 17.72 -3.03 -10.51
N GLN A 101 17.93 -3.37 -11.77
CA GLN A 101 16.89 -3.83 -12.69
C GLN A 101 16.43 -5.28 -12.44
N ASP A 102 17.24 -6.09 -11.75
CA ASP A 102 16.87 -7.46 -11.39
C ASP A 102 16.93 -7.70 -9.87
N VAL A 103 16.13 -8.64 -9.39
CA VAL A 103 15.98 -8.93 -7.95
C VAL A 103 17.30 -9.38 -7.31
N ALA A 104 18.16 -10.07 -8.06
CA ALA A 104 19.45 -10.54 -7.56
C ALA A 104 20.44 -9.37 -7.42
N GLY A 105 20.44 -8.44 -8.37
CA GLY A 105 21.21 -7.22 -8.38
C GLY A 105 20.73 -6.25 -7.30
N ALA A 106 19.41 -6.06 -7.13
CA ALA A 106 18.86 -5.28 -6.02
C ALA A 106 19.23 -5.89 -4.66
N SER A 107 19.12 -7.21 -4.50
CA SER A 107 19.53 -7.90 -3.28
C SER A 107 21.04 -7.79 -3.02
N SER A 108 21.86 -7.93 -4.06
CA SER A 108 23.32 -7.79 -4.00
C SER A 108 23.72 -6.36 -3.63
N PHE A 109 23.06 -5.38 -4.24
CA PHE A 109 23.22 -3.96 -3.95
C PHE A 109 22.90 -3.67 -2.49
N LEU A 110 21.80 -4.17 -1.95
CA LEU A 110 21.47 -3.96 -0.54
C LEU A 110 22.45 -4.63 0.44
N ARG A 111 23.09 -5.74 0.01
CA ARG A 111 24.06 -6.47 0.84
C ARG A 111 25.47 -5.91 0.76
N SER A 112 25.84 -5.25 -0.34
CA SER A 112 27.17 -4.65 -0.46
C SER A 112 27.28 -3.45 0.48
N GLN A 113 27.90 -3.62 1.65
CA GLN A 113 28.21 -2.45 2.49
C GLN A 113 29.21 -1.55 1.77
N PRO A 114 29.10 -0.21 1.92
CA PRO A 114 30.15 0.68 1.46
C PRO A 114 31.46 0.30 2.13
N VAL A 115 32.47 -0.03 1.34
CA VAL A 115 33.83 -0.35 1.81
C VAL A 115 34.44 0.96 2.34
N GLY A 116 34.11 1.35 3.58
CA GLY A 116 34.59 2.63 4.11
C GLY A 116 34.21 2.98 5.55
N LEU A 117 33.22 2.33 6.17
CA LEU A 117 32.85 2.58 7.58
C LEU A 117 33.28 1.42 8.46
N SER A 118 34.59 1.35 8.76
CA SER A 118 35.14 0.36 9.68
C SER A 118 35.16 0.90 11.13
N ALA A 119 34.34 0.26 11.95
CA ALA A 119 34.49 -0.03 13.39
C ALA A 119 34.69 1.13 14.39
N THR A 120 33.61 1.49 15.08
CA THR A 120 33.67 1.75 16.53
C THR A 120 32.84 0.67 17.23
N ASN A 121 33.46 -0.04 18.17
CA ASN A 121 32.91 -1.23 18.84
C ASN A 121 31.57 -0.92 19.53
N ALA A 122 30.46 -1.22 18.88
CA ALA A 122 29.13 -1.34 19.49
C ALA A 122 28.66 -2.79 19.37
N PRO A 123 27.84 -3.30 20.32
CA PRO A 123 27.39 -4.69 20.29
C PRO A 123 26.64 -4.95 18.99
N GLN A 124 27.09 -5.95 18.23
CA GLN A 124 26.38 -6.43 17.05
C GLN A 124 25.08 -7.09 17.50
N ASP A 125 23.96 -6.38 17.38
CA ASP A 125 22.66 -7.02 17.26
C ASP A 125 22.65 -7.79 15.94
N SER A 126 22.67 -9.12 16.05
CA SER A 126 22.63 -10.03 14.92
C SER A 126 21.32 -9.84 14.15
N PHE A 127 21.38 -9.21 12.98
CA PHE A 127 20.31 -9.29 12.00
C PHE A 127 20.17 -10.76 11.57
N SER A 128 19.16 -11.43 12.12
CA SER A 128 18.78 -12.78 11.73
C SER A 128 18.34 -12.77 10.27
N ASP A 129 18.82 -13.74 9.50
CA ASP A 129 18.49 -13.97 8.10
C ASP A 129 16.97 -13.98 7.88
N ALA A 130 16.46 -12.92 7.27
CA ALA A 130 15.07 -12.86 6.82
C ALA A 130 14.87 -13.87 5.68
N SER A 131 13.89 -14.74 5.89
CA SER A 131 13.42 -15.82 5.02
C SER A 131 13.42 -15.44 3.53
N SER A 132 14.23 -16.16 2.75
CA SER A 132 14.28 -16.09 1.28
C SER A 132 12.99 -16.64 0.67
N LYS A 133 11.97 -15.79 0.50
CA LYS A 133 10.86 -16.07 -0.43
C LYS A 133 11.35 -15.88 -1.87
N LYS A 134 11.67 -16.98 -2.54
CA LYS A 134 11.86 -17.04 -4.00
C LYS A 134 10.52 -17.23 -4.69
N ASP A 135 10.40 -16.68 -5.90
CA ASP A 135 9.28 -16.72 -6.85
C ASP A 135 8.21 -15.63 -6.71
N VAL A 136 8.59 -14.42 -7.13
CA VAL A 136 7.66 -13.47 -7.76
C VAL A 136 8.25 -13.11 -9.12
N GLY A 137 7.76 -13.75 -10.18
CA GLY A 137 8.21 -13.45 -11.52
C GLY A 137 7.28 -14.03 -12.58
N LYS A 138 6.84 -13.17 -13.49
CA LYS A 138 6.04 -13.43 -14.70
C LYS A 138 4.54 -13.45 -14.47
N ASN A 139 3.90 -12.29 -14.61
CA ASN A 139 2.56 -12.12 -15.19
C ASN A 139 2.29 -10.61 -15.38
N ALA A 140 2.98 -9.99 -16.33
CA ALA A 140 2.54 -8.71 -16.89
C ALA A 140 1.65 -9.03 -18.09
N VAL A 141 0.35 -8.75 -17.97
CA VAL A 141 -0.57 -8.77 -19.11
C VAL A 141 -0.40 -7.43 -19.84
N PRO A 142 -0.10 -7.41 -21.15
CA PRO A 142 -0.02 -6.15 -21.90
C PRO A 142 -1.39 -5.46 -21.87
N SER A 143 -1.46 -4.27 -21.26
CA SER A 143 -2.66 -3.43 -21.27
C SER A 143 -2.84 -2.75 -22.63
N HIS A 144 -4.09 -2.53 -23.04
CA HIS A 144 -4.46 -1.89 -24.31
C HIS A 144 -3.97 -0.43 -24.50
N ASP A 145 -3.40 0.22 -23.47
CA ASP A 145 -2.92 1.62 -23.51
C ASP A 145 -1.45 1.80 -23.92
N ALA A 146 -0.83 0.81 -24.58
CA ALA A 146 0.55 0.94 -25.05
C ALA A 146 0.77 2.13 -26.00
N VAL A 147 -0.28 2.61 -26.68
CA VAL A 147 -0.20 3.72 -27.65
C VAL A 147 -0.03 5.08 -26.98
N GLU A 148 -0.73 5.34 -25.87
CA GLU A 148 -0.63 6.63 -25.16
C GLU A 148 0.66 6.71 -24.34
N VAL A 149 1.11 5.57 -23.78
CA VAL A 149 2.40 5.46 -23.11
C VAL A 149 3.54 5.69 -24.10
N ALA A 150 3.49 5.10 -25.30
CA ALA A 150 4.50 5.31 -26.34
C ALA A 150 4.63 6.78 -26.78
N ALA A 151 3.51 7.52 -26.88
CA ALA A 151 3.53 8.94 -27.24
C ALA A 151 4.18 9.83 -26.15
N LEU A 152 4.13 9.43 -24.88
CA LEU A 152 4.88 10.08 -23.80
C LEU A 152 6.39 9.80 -23.86
N HIS A 153 6.79 8.65 -24.41
CA HIS A 153 8.22 8.25 -24.47
C HIS A 153 9.02 8.96 -25.57
N GLU A 154 8.41 9.42 -26.67
CA GLU A 154 9.16 9.95 -27.82
C GLU A 154 9.83 11.33 -27.59
N GLY A 155 9.69 11.96 -26.43
CA GLY A 155 10.07 13.38 -26.26
C GLY A 155 11.21 13.73 -25.30
N ARG A 156 11.34 13.08 -24.14
CA ARG A 156 12.29 13.51 -23.09
C ARG A 156 12.68 12.37 -22.17
N GLU A 157 13.84 11.77 -22.42
CA GLU A 157 14.53 11.05 -21.35
C GLU A 157 14.89 12.07 -20.25
N ASN A 158 14.26 11.95 -19.08
CA ASN A 158 14.66 12.71 -17.89
C ASN A 158 15.99 12.15 -17.37
N GLN A 159 17.08 12.37 -18.11
CA GLN A 159 18.41 11.78 -17.86
C GLN A 159 19.01 12.13 -16.49
N GLY A 160 18.39 13.07 -15.74
CA GLY A 160 18.85 13.51 -14.43
C GLY A 160 18.05 13.02 -13.21
N THR A 161 16.84 12.46 -13.39
CA THR A 161 15.97 12.09 -12.25
C THR A 161 15.74 10.59 -12.18
N VAL A 162 16.01 9.99 -11.02
CA VAL A 162 15.70 8.59 -10.71
C VAL A 162 14.49 8.56 -9.78
N TYR A 163 13.49 7.76 -10.13
CA TYR A 163 12.30 7.58 -9.32
C TYR A 163 12.39 6.28 -8.50
N ILE A 164 11.92 6.34 -7.24
CA ILE A 164 11.75 5.18 -6.36
C ILE A 164 10.25 5.10 -6.03
N VAL A 165 9.62 3.94 -6.27
CA VAL A 165 8.21 3.73 -5.91
C VAL A 165 8.10 2.77 -4.74
N CYS A 166 7.36 3.17 -3.73
CA CYS A 166 7.15 2.44 -2.48
C CYS A 166 5.65 2.16 -2.31
N GLU A 167 5.25 1.01 -1.76
CA GLU A 167 3.81 0.72 -1.55
C GLU A 167 3.52 -0.01 -0.24
N GLY A 168 2.37 0.28 0.39
CA GLY A 168 1.95 -0.42 1.60
C GLY A 168 0.68 0.13 2.26
N THR A 169 -0.03 -0.73 3.00
CA THR A 169 -1.28 -0.33 3.68
C THR A 169 -1.05 0.73 4.76
N LEU A 170 0.00 0.56 5.56
CA LEU A 170 0.38 1.46 6.66
C LEU A 170 1.68 2.24 6.36
N LEU A 171 1.98 2.42 5.06
CA LEU A 171 3.25 3.01 4.58
C LEU A 171 3.57 4.36 5.23
N PHE A 172 2.55 5.17 5.48
CA PHE A 172 2.70 6.52 5.99
C PHE A 172 2.50 6.66 7.49
N LEU A 173 2.45 5.54 8.23
CA LEU A 173 2.27 5.59 9.68
C LEU A 173 3.53 6.05 10.41
N ASP A 174 4.71 5.68 9.90
CA ASP A 174 5.99 6.01 10.51
C ASP A 174 6.55 7.31 9.92
N GLN A 175 6.80 8.30 10.78
CA GLN A 175 7.32 9.61 10.37
C GLN A 175 8.65 9.50 9.61
N ALA A 176 9.52 8.56 10.00
CA ALA A 176 10.82 8.37 9.35
C ALA A 176 10.67 7.86 7.91
N VAL A 177 9.60 7.11 7.61
CA VAL A 177 9.26 6.68 6.24
C VAL A 177 8.74 7.88 5.45
N CYS A 178 7.80 8.66 6.02
CA CYS A 178 7.28 9.86 5.36
C CYS A 178 8.37 10.89 5.04
N GLU A 179 9.36 11.07 5.91
CA GLU A 179 10.51 11.94 5.67
C GLU A 179 11.38 11.48 4.47
N ALA A 180 11.40 10.19 4.18
CA ALA A 180 12.14 9.63 3.04
C ALA A 180 11.37 9.67 1.70
N ILE A 181 10.05 9.90 1.74
CA ILE A 181 9.14 9.85 0.57
C ILE A 181 8.76 11.26 0.14
N ASP A 182 9.14 11.69 -1.07
CA ASP A 182 8.90 13.05 -1.59
C ASP A 182 7.43 13.34 -1.92
N TYR A 183 6.73 12.37 -2.52
CA TYR A 183 5.33 12.47 -2.92
C TYR A 183 4.46 11.36 -2.33
N PHE A 184 3.26 11.71 -1.90
CA PHE A 184 2.31 10.83 -1.22
C PHE A 184 1.10 10.58 -2.10
N VAL A 185 0.92 9.35 -2.57
CA VAL A 185 -0.27 8.92 -3.32
C VAL A 185 -1.15 8.07 -2.40
N ILE A 186 -2.35 8.55 -2.10
CA ILE A 186 -3.32 7.87 -1.22
C ILE A 186 -4.51 7.42 -2.06
N ILE A 187 -4.77 6.11 -2.10
CA ILE A 187 -5.92 5.52 -2.77
C ILE A 187 -7.07 5.39 -1.78
N GLU A 188 -8.14 6.13 -2.04
CA GLU A 188 -9.38 6.06 -1.28
C GLU A 188 -10.37 5.19 -2.05
N ILE A 189 -10.64 3.99 -1.55
CA ILE A 189 -11.60 3.06 -2.16
C ILE A 189 -12.81 2.86 -1.26
N ASP A 190 -13.96 2.61 -1.89
CA ASP A 190 -15.11 2.08 -1.17
C ASP A 190 -14.79 0.72 -0.51
N GLU A 191 -15.13 0.61 0.78
CA GLU A 191 -14.81 -0.55 1.61
C GLU A 191 -15.52 -1.84 1.17
N ASP A 192 -16.73 -1.74 0.63
CA ASP A 192 -17.46 -2.90 0.09
C ASP A 192 -16.77 -3.43 -1.14
N ILE A 193 -16.25 -2.53 -1.98
CA ILE A 193 -15.46 -2.86 -3.17
C ILE A 193 -14.11 -3.45 -2.79
N ALA A 194 -13.40 -2.87 -1.81
CA ALA A 194 -12.15 -3.43 -1.32
C ALA A 194 -12.36 -4.85 -0.76
N SER A 195 -13.40 -5.05 0.07
CA SER A 195 -13.78 -6.34 0.62
C SER A 195 -14.09 -7.34 -0.50
N LEU A 196 -14.94 -6.97 -1.45
CA LEU A 196 -15.35 -7.86 -2.55
C LEU A 196 -14.18 -8.19 -3.49
N ARG A 197 -13.34 -7.21 -3.84
CA ARG A 197 -12.09 -7.45 -4.59
C ARG A 197 -11.18 -8.41 -3.85
N ARG A 198 -11.04 -8.26 -2.53
CA ARG A 198 -10.20 -9.17 -1.72
C ARG A 198 -10.78 -10.58 -1.66
N PHE A 199 -12.10 -10.71 -1.51
CA PHE A 199 -12.79 -11.99 -1.51
C PHE A 199 -12.64 -12.73 -2.83
N LEU A 200 -12.83 -12.02 -3.95
CA LEU A 200 -12.77 -12.57 -5.30
C LEU A 200 -11.34 -12.75 -5.83
N ARG A 201 -10.35 -12.12 -5.19
CA ARG A 201 -8.94 -12.38 -5.47
C ARG A 201 -8.64 -13.80 -5.00
N PHE A 202 -8.72 -14.76 -5.92
CA PHE A 202 -8.30 -16.14 -5.70
C PHE A 202 -6.98 -16.13 -4.94
N SER A 203 -6.98 -16.74 -3.76
CA SER A 203 -5.81 -16.74 -2.89
C SER A 203 -4.71 -17.58 -3.53
N ARG A 204 -3.86 -16.97 -4.36
CA ARG A 204 -2.70 -17.64 -4.99
C ARG A 204 -1.74 -18.24 -3.96
N HIS A 205 -1.81 -17.82 -2.69
CA HIS A 205 -0.89 -18.25 -1.62
C HIS A 205 -1.56 -18.75 -0.33
N HIS A 206 -2.90 -18.80 -0.24
CA HIS A 206 -3.55 -19.45 0.91
C HIS A 206 -4.00 -20.87 0.56
N VAL A 207 -3.01 -21.76 0.38
CA VAL A 207 -3.19 -23.21 0.53
C VAL A 207 -3.35 -23.61 2.01
N ARG A 208 -3.45 -22.63 2.94
CA ARG A 208 -3.86 -22.90 4.32
C ARG A 208 -5.37 -23.17 4.31
N CYS A 209 -5.74 -24.44 4.46
CA CYS A 209 -7.09 -25.05 4.47
C CYS A 209 -8.11 -24.50 5.50
N TRP A 210 -7.88 -23.32 6.07
CA TRP A 210 -8.69 -22.79 7.16
C TRP A 210 -9.79 -21.90 6.59
N GLY A 211 -11.04 -22.29 6.79
CA GLY A 211 -12.22 -21.47 6.48
C GLY A 211 -12.22 -20.16 7.25
N TYR A 212 -13.06 -19.21 6.80
CA TYR A 212 -13.13 -17.87 7.43
C TYR A 212 -13.53 -17.93 8.90
N GLY A 213 -14.41 -18.85 9.31
CA GLY A 213 -14.76 -19.06 10.70
C GLY A 213 -13.57 -19.38 11.61
N GLU A 214 -12.57 -20.11 11.13
CA GLU A 214 -11.35 -20.36 11.90
C GLU A 214 -10.45 -19.13 11.99
N ARG A 215 -10.39 -18.31 10.93
CA ARG A 215 -9.70 -17.02 10.99
C ARG A 215 -10.36 -16.09 12.00
N ILE A 216 -11.69 -16.07 12.05
CA ILE A 216 -12.46 -15.31 13.03
C ILE A 216 -12.14 -15.83 14.44
N LYS A 217 -12.25 -17.14 14.71
CA LYS A 217 -11.88 -17.73 16.00
C LYS A 217 -10.45 -17.40 16.42
N ARG A 218 -9.50 -17.42 15.48
CA ARG A 218 -8.11 -17.02 15.73
C ARG A 218 -8.02 -15.54 16.12
N MET A 219 -8.62 -14.65 15.35
CA MET A 219 -8.68 -13.21 15.65
C MET A 219 -9.20 -12.97 17.08
N PHE A 220 -10.32 -13.61 17.45
CA PHE A 220 -10.88 -13.52 18.80
C PHE A 220 -9.91 -14.00 19.89
N ARG A 221 -9.33 -15.19 19.72
CA ARG A 221 -8.36 -15.75 20.69
C ARG A 221 -7.15 -14.83 20.86
N CYS A 222 -6.59 -14.32 19.78
CA CYS A 222 -5.43 -13.45 19.83
C CYS A 222 -5.75 -12.12 20.52
N ARG A 223 -6.89 -11.48 20.22
CA ARG A 223 -7.30 -10.23 20.90
C ARG A 223 -7.58 -10.44 22.38
N GLN A 224 -8.25 -11.53 22.75
CA GLN A 224 -8.46 -11.89 24.16
C GLN A 224 -7.14 -12.15 24.88
N GLY A 225 -6.20 -12.85 24.25
CA GLY A 225 -4.86 -13.08 24.79
C GLY A 225 -4.05 -11.78 24.96
N CYS A 226 -4.16 -10.86 24.00
CA CYS A 226 -3.48 -9.56 24.06
C CYS A 226 -4.01 -8.64 25.17
N LEU A 227 -5.27 -8.80 25.61
CA LEU A 227 -5.78 -8.10 26.79
C LEU A 227 -5.01 -8.50 28.07
N LEU A 228 -4.51 -9.74 28.13
CA LEU A 228 -3.77 -10.27 29.27
C LEU A 228 -2.29 -9.85 29.23
N LEU A 229 -1.73 -9.64 28.03
CA LEU A 229 -0.38 -9.13 27.81
C LEU A 229 -0.35 -7.60 28.05
N THR A 230 -0.47 -7.20 29.31
CA THR A 230 -0.27 -5.82 29.79
C THR A 230 1.21 -5.43 29.90
N ALA A 231 2.12 -6.38 29.68
CA ALA A 231 3.54 -6.10 29.78
C ALA A 231 4.00 -5.23 28.60
N PRO A 232 4.78 -4.16 28.85
CA PRO A 232 5.41 -3.39 27.79
C PRO A 232 6.43 -4.29 27.09
N ALA A 233 6.02 -4.94 26.02
CA ALA A 233 6.96 -5.57 25.11
C ALA A 233 7.90 -4.46 24.58
N THR A 234 9.19 -4.74 24.63
CA THR A 234 10.32 -3.82 24.42
C THR A 234 10.32 -3.07 23.08
N ASN A 235 9.46 -3.45 22.12
CA ASN A 235 9.37 -2.80 20.82
C ASN A 235 8.41 -1.60 20.75
N ASN A 236 7.62 -1.31 21.80
CA ASN A 236 6.71 -0.15 21.77
C ASN A 236 7.45 1.20 21.71
N ALA A 237 8.68 1.27 22.23
CA ALA A 237 9.52 2.47 22.16
C ALA A 237 9.87 2.89 20.71
N LEU A 238 9.58 2.04 19.73
CA LEU A 238 9.90 2.28 18.33
C LEU A 238 8.80 3.02 17.56
N LEU A 239 7.56 3.00 18.05
CA LEU A 239 6.38 3.56 17.38
C LEU A 239 6.13 5.03 17.77
N SER A 240 5.36 5.73 16.95
CA SER A 240 4.97 7.13 17.21
C SER A 240 4.29 7.27 18.58
N PRO A 241 4.50 8.37 19.35
CA PRO A 241 3.78 8.61 20.60
C PRO A 241 2.25 8.57 20.45
N LEU A 242 1.72 8.88 19.27
CA LEU A 242 0.29 8.75 18.96
C LEU A 242 -0.19 7.30 19.02
N PHE A 243 0.68 6.33 18.74
CA PHE A 243 0.34 4.92 18.79
C PHE A 243 -0.06 4.48 20.20
N GLU A 244 0.58 5.01 21.24
CA GLU A 244 0.19 4.72 22.63
C GLU A 244 -1.25 5.14 22.92
N GLN A 245 -1.70 6.25 22.31
CA GLN A 245 -3.07 6.75 22.43
C GLN A 245 -4.08 5.88 21.64
N LEU A 246 -3.62 5.23 20.56
CA LEU A 246 -4.45 4.33 19.74
C LEU A 246 -4.50 2.90 20.28
N LEU A 247 -3.51 2.48 21.08
CA LEU A 247 -3.41 1.11 21.58
C LEU A 247 -4.66 0.61 22.32
N PRO A 248 -5.36 1.41 23.16
CA PRO A 248 -6.63 0.99 23.74
C PRO A 248 -7.70 0.68 22.69
N ASN A 249 -7.74 1.41 21.58
CA ASN A 249 -8.69 1.18 20.50
C ASN A 249 -8.37 -0.11 19.75
N LEU A 250 -7.09 -0.44 19.57
CA LEU A 250 -6.69 -1.68 18.87
C LEU A 250 -7.05 -2.96 19.64
N LYS A 251 -7.34 -2.84 20.95
CA LYS A 251 -7.82 -3.94 21.80
C LYS A 251 -9.33 -4.23 21.67
N TYR A 252 -10.02 -3.55 20.77
CA TYR A 252 -11.44 -3.74 20.53
C TYR A 252 -11.78 -5.19 20.17
N LEU A 253 -12.74 -5.78 20.89
CA LEU A 253 -13.28 -7.10 20.61
C LEU A 253 -14.57 -6.94 19.77
N PRO A 254 -14.59 -7.41 18.51
CA PRO A 254 -15.77 -7.31 17.67
C PRO A 254 -16.99 -8.04 18.26
N PRO A 255 -18.22 -7.54 18.07
CA PRO A 255 -19.43 -8.24 18.49
C PRO A 255 -19.65 -9.48 17.64
N LEU A 256 -20.02 -10.60 18.28
CA LEU A 256 -20.40 -11.83 17.60
C LEU A 256 -21.86 -11.75 17.11
N PRO A 257 -22.21 -12.48 16.03
CA PRO A 257 -23.60 -12.57 15.58
C PRO A 257 -24.50 -13.18 16.66
N SER A 258 -25.77 -12.76 16.71
CA SER A 258 -26.76 -13.28 17.68
C SER A 258 -26.99 -14.78 17.53
N VAL A 259 -26.91 -15.27 16.30
CA VAL A 259 -26.92 -16.70 15.93
C VAL A 259 -25.53 -17.09 15.47
N MET A 260 -24.91 -18.06 16.16
CA MET A 260 -23.54 -18.47 15.89
C MET A 260 -23.35 -18.90 14.43
N GLY A 261 -22.46 -18.21 13.72
CA GLY A 261 -22.14 -18.48 12.30
C GLY A 261 -23.04 -17.77 11.29
N ASP A 262 -24.09 -17.05 11.72
CA ASP A 262 -24.99 -16.32 10.82
C ASP A 262 -24.51 -14.88 10.59
N TYR A 263 -23.38 -14.76 9.88
CA TYR A 263 -22.79 -13.46 9.58
C TYR A 263 -23.59 -12.66 8.54
N GLU A 264 -24.34 -13.34 7.68
CA GLU A 264 -25.24 -12.68 6.73
C GLU A 264 -26.32 -11.88 7.46
N ARG A 265 -26.98 -12.52 8.44
CA ARG A 265 -27.94 -11.84 9.31
C ARG A 265 -27.31 -10.69 10.07
N PHE A 266 -26.12 -10.89 10.66
CA PHE A 266 -25.39 -9.84 11.38
C PHE A 266 -25.24 -8.56 10.56
N TRP A 267 -24.87 -8.69 9.28
CA TRP A 267 -24.68 -7.55 8.39
C TRP A 267 -26.00 -6.98 7.86
N LEU A 268 -26.87 -7.84 7.31
CA LEU A 268 -28.07 -7.40 6.60
C LEU A 268 -29.18 -6.92 7.54
N GLN A 269 -29.29 -7.49 8.74
CA GLN A 269 -30.22 -7.04 9.78
C GLN A 269 -29.61 -6.00 10.72
N GLN A 270 -28.38 -5.56 10.44
CA GLN A 270 -27.68 -4.52 11.20
C GLN A 270 -27.57 -4.85 12.70
N GLU A 271 -27.34 -6.12 13.05
CA GLU A 271 -27.23 -6.56 14.46
C GLU A 271 -26.11 -5.81 15.20
N TYR A 272 -25.07 -5.39 14.48
CA TYR A 272 -23.99 -4.57 15.03
C TYR A 272 -24.46 -3.26 15.69
N LEU A 273 -25.63 -2.73 15.32
CA LEU A 273 -26.20 -1.53 15.95
C LEU A 273 -26.68 -1.77 17.39
N GLN A 274 -26.84 -3.04 17.79
CA GLN A 274 -27.24 -3.43 19.15
C GLN A 274 -26.06 -3.43 20.13
N HIS A 275 -24.83 -3.25 19.62
CA HIS A 275 -23.61 -3.27 20.40
C HIS A 275 -22.99 -1.88 20.47
N ALA A 276 -22.12 -1.62 21.46
CA ALA A 276 -21.36 -0.38 21.52
C ALA A 276 -20.55 -0.19 20.22
N PRO A 277 -20.48 1.05 19.69
CA PRO A 277 -19.74 1.28 18.46
C PRO A 277 -18.25 0.99 18.67
N PRO A 278 -17.53 0.59 17.62
CA PRO A 278 -16.08 0.53 17.66
C PRO A 278 -15.53 1.89 18.10
N PRO A 279 -14.51 1.93 18.98
CA PRO A 279 -13.97 3.20 19.45
C PRO A 279 -13.46 4.02 18.25
N MET A 280 -13.76 5.31 18.23
CA MET A 280 -13.30 6.21 17.18
C MET A 280 -11.96 6.85 17.60
N PRO A 281 -11.06 7.15 16.65
CA PRO A 281 -9.84 7.88 16.97
C PRO A 281 -10.18 9.27 17.53
N LEU A 282 -9.46 9.68 18.58
CA LEU A 282 -9.81 10.79 19.49
C LEU A 282 -9.77 12.21 18.87
N ASN A 283 -9.28 12.39 17.64
CA ASN A 283 -8.72 13.69 17.24
C ASN A 283 -9.02 14.17 15.81
N THR A 284 -10.03 13.61 15.14
CA THR A 284 -10.47 14.23 13.89
C THR A 284 -11.41 15.38 14.25
N ASP A 285 -11.06 16.63 13.99
CA ASP A 285 -12.02 17.76 14.06
C ASP A 285 -13.25 17.52 13.15
N ALA A 286 -13.10 16.62 12.17
CA ALA A 286 -14.21 16.05 11.40
C ALA A 286 -15.24 15.29 12.27
N ALA A 287 -14.90 14.89 13.50
CA ALA A 287 -15.77 14.28 14.52
C ALA A 287 -17.03 15.11 14.81
N GLN A 288 -16.98 16.42 14.57
CA GLN A 288 -18.11 17.32 14.82
C GLN A 288 -19.17 17.28 13.71
N HIS A 289 -18.88 16.69 12.55
CA HIS A 289 -19.81 16.59 11.41
C HIS A 289 -20.16 15.15 11.03
N VAL A 290 -19.81 14.15 11.85
CA VAL A 290 -19.79 12.75 11.39
C VAL A 290 -21.19 12.16 11.26
N ALA A 291 -21.38 11.53 10.10
CA ALA A 291 -22.24 10.38 9.93
C ALA A 291 -22.21 9.41 11.13
N SER A 292 -23.21 8.54 11.26
CA SER A 292 -23.26 7.48 12.27
C SER A 292 -21.88 6.82 12.49
N PRO A 293 -21.46 6.50 13.74
CA PRO A 293 -20.20 5.81 14.01
C PRO A 293 -20.12 4.41 13.36
N TYR A 294 -21.26 3.89 12.89
CA TYR A 294 -21.38 2.65 12.14
C TYR A 294 -21.45 2.85 10.62
N SER A 295 -21.36 4.09 10.11
CA SER A 295 -21.51 4.40 8.68
C SER A 295 -20.60 3.57 7.77
N TRP A 296 -19.48 3.10 8.31
CA TRP A 296 -18.52 2.24 7.63
C TRP A 296 -18.84 0.76 7.70
N MET A 297 -19.60 0.34 8.70
CA MET A 297 -20.07 -1.04 8.82
C MET A 297 -21.31 -1.31 7.95
N VAL A 298 -21.99 -0.26 7.49
CA VAL A 298 -23.17 -0.39 6.62
C VAL A 298 -22.79 -1.06 5.30
N VAL A 299 -23.53 -2.09 4.92
CA VAL A 299 -23.49 -2.65 3.57
C VAL A 299 -24.23 -1.68 2.65
N LYS A 300 -23.50 -0.96 1.80
CA LYS A 300 -24.07 0.16 1.04
C LYS A 300 -24.97 -0.31 -0.08
N ASP A 301 -24.60 -1.39 -0.76
CA ASP A 301 -25.36 -1.96 -1.86
C ASP A 301 -25.33 -3.51 -1.83
N PRO A 302 -26.28 -4.13 -1.10
CA PRO A 302 -26.40 -5.58 -1.06
C PRO A 302 -26.67 -6.21 -2.43
N LEU A 303 -27.41 -5.52 -3.32
CA LEU A 303 -27.75 -6.03 -4.65
C LEU A 303 -26.53 -6.09 -5.54
N TYR A 304 -25.68 -5.06 -5.51
CA TYR A 304 -24.40 -5.06 -6.21
C TYR A 304 -23.53 -6.24 -5.76
N ILE A 305 -23.41 -6.47 -4.45
CA ILE A 305 -22.64 -7.59 -3.90
C ILE A 305 -23.17 -8.92 -4.44
N THR A 306 -24.48 -9.16 -4.35
CA THR A 306 -25.11 -10.39 -4.87
C THR A 306 -24.86 -10.56 -6.37
N HIS A 307 -25.03 -9.50 -7.16
CA HIS A 307 -24.83 -9.53 -8.60
C HIS A 307 -23.37 -9.80 -8.99
N THR A 308 -22.41 -9.15 -8.33
CA THR A 308 -20.98 -9.37 -8.60
C THR A 308 -20.54 -10.78 -8.18
N LEU A 309 -21.06 -11.30 -7.07
CA LEU A 309 -20.82 -12.70 -6.67
C LEU A 309 -21.37 -13.68 -7.73
N GLN A 310 -22.58 -13.44 -8.24
CA GLN A 310 -23.16 -14.23 -9.34
C GLN A 310 -22.30 -14.17 -10.61
N GLN A 311 -21.91 -12.97 -11.05
CA GLN A 311 -21.06 -12.79 -12.23
C GLN A 311 -19.70 -13.48 -12.10
N SER A 312 -19.04 -13.36 -10.95
CA SER A 312 -17.74 -13.99 -10.71
C SER A 312 -17.79 -15.51 -10.86
N ARG A 313 -18.92 -16.13 -10.46
CA ARG A 313 -19.17 -17.55 -10.62
C ARG A 313 -19.36 -17.93 -12.09
N LEU A 314 -20.11 -17.15 -12.87
CA LEU A 314 -20.31 -17.40 -14.30
C LEU A 314 -18.96 -17.42 -15.04
N VAL A 315 -18.10 -16.45 -14.76
CA VAL A 315 -16.73 -16.39 -15.33
C VAL A 315 -15.89 -17.61 -14.92
N ALA A 316 -15.98 -18.05 -13.67
CA ALA A 316 -15.27 -19.24 -13.20
C ALA A 316 -15.73 -20.53 -13.91
N CYS A 317 -17.03 -20.67 -14.18
CA CYS A 317 -17.61 -21.81 -14.90
C CYS A 317 -17.21 -21.84 -16.38
N GLU A 318 -17.10 -20.69 -17.04
CA GLU A 318 -16.64 -20.59 -18.43
C GLU A 318 -15.15 -20.96 -18.55
N GLY A 319 -14.31 -20.53 -17.61
CA GLY A 319 -12.89 -20.89 -17.58
C GLY A 319 -12.62 -22.39 -17.47
N MET A 320 -13.49 -23.15 -16.80
CA MET A 320 -13.39 -24.62 -16.71
C MET A 320 -13.66 -25.32 -18.04
N LYS A 321 -14.52 -24.76 -18.91
CA LYS A 321 -14.82 -25.35 -20.22
C LYS A 321 -13.64 -25.25 -21.19
N LEU A 322 -12.70 -24.34 -20.94
CA LEU A 322 -11.51 -24.11 -21.76
C LEU A 322 -10.29 -24.98 -21.36
N GLY A 323 -10.49 -26.02 -20.53
CA GLY A 323 -9.51 -27.10 -20.37
C GLY A 323 -8.39 -26.88 -19.33
N PHE A 324 -8.45 -25.82 -18.51
CA PHE A 324 -7.49 -25.62 -17.42
C PHE A 324 -7.93 -26.36 -16.13
N SER A 325 -7.67 -27.66 -16.09
CA SER A 325 -8.10 -28.62 -15.04
C SER A 325 -7.44 -28.46 -13.65
N SER A 326 -6.59 -27.46 -13.38
CA SER A 326 -5.52 -27.69 -12.38
C SER A 326 -5.66 -27.08 -10.97
N PHE A 327 -6.55 -26.15 -10.63
CA PHE A 327 -6.37 -25.41 -9.34
C PHE A 327 -7.59 -24.98 -8.53
N TYR A 328 -8.77 -25.59 -8.72
CA TYR A 328 -9.86 -25.32 -7.77
C TYR A 328 -9.69 -26.17 -6.50
N PRO A 329 -9.69 -25.57 -5.30
CA PRO A 329 -9.88 -26.34 -4.07
C PRO A 329 -11.18 -27.10 -4.24
N ALA A 330 -11.14 -28.43 -4.03
CA ALA A 330 -12.25 -29.32 -4.24
C ALA A 330 -13.48 -28.90 -3.42
N LEU A 331 -14.32 -28.04 -4.00
CA LEU A 331 -15.69 -27.86 -3.56
C LEU A 331 -16.36 -29.20 -3.92
N HIS A 332 -16.51 -30.08 -2.92
CA HIS A 332 -16.95 -31.46 -3.08
C HIS A 332 -18.05 -31.62 -4.14
N GLN A 333 -17.66 -31.95 -5.37
CA GLN A 333 -18.60 -32.24 -6.46
C GLN A 333 -18.97 -33.72 -6.34
N THR A 334 -20.14 -33.99 -5.76
CA THR A 334 -20.83 -35.27 -5.92
C THR A 334 -21.36 -35.37 -7.34
N THR A 335 -20.69 -36.14 -8.18
CA THR A 335 -21.12 -36.45 -9.55
C THR A 335 -22.26 -37.47 -9.52
N ASN A 336 -23.50 -37.01 -9.74
CA ASN A 336 -24.61 -37.86 -10.17
C ASN A 336 -25.50 -37.05 -11.11
N SER A 337 -25.61 -37.50 -12.36
CA SER A 337 -26.26 -36.80 -13.47
C SER A 337 -27.78 -37.03 -13.48
N ASN A 338 -28.54 -36.04 -13.00
CA ASN A 338 -29.96 -35.84 -13.29
C ASN A 338 -30.19 -34.35 -13.59
N THR A 339 -30.77 -34.04 -14.75
CA THR A 339 -30.85 -32.68 -15.30
C THR A 339 -31.91 -31.78 -14.65
N ASP A 340 -32.93 -32.35 -14.00
CA ASP A 340 -33.96 -31.56 -13.28
C ASP A 340 -33.55 -31.20 -11.84
N THR A 341 -32.53 -31.86 -11.28
CA THR A 341 -31.94 -31.50 -9.97
C THR A 341 -30.99 -30.30 -10.02
N ASP A 342 -30.73 -29.73 -11.21
CA ASP A 342 -29.64 -28.78 -11.44
C ASP A 342 -29.99 -27.34 -10.97
N ARG A 343 -31.25 -26.90 -11.13
CA ARG A 343 -31.66 -25.54 -10.71
C ARG A 343 -31.66 -25.33 -9.20
N THR A 344 -32.12 -26.32 -8.44
CA THR A 344 -32.11 -26.26 -6.97
C THR A 344 -30.68 -26.24 -6.44
N SER A 345 -29.79 -27.05 -7.04
CA SER A 345 -28.36 -27.07 -6.75
C SER A 345 -27.68 -25.71 -7.04
N GLU A 346 -28.09 -25.02 -8.09
CA GLU A 346 -27.54 -23.71 -8.43
C GLU A 346 -27.89 -22.62 -7.40
N MET A 347 -29.13 -22.59 -6.93
CA MET A 347 -29.57 -21.67 -5.88
C MET A 347 -28.83 -21.92 -4.57
N ASP A 348 -28.72 -23.19 -4.16
CA ASP A 348 -28.00 -23.58 -2.94
C ASP A 348 -26.52 -23.16 -2.97
N ARG A 349 -25.88 -23.29 -4.14
CA ARG A 349 -24.50 -22.81 -4.34
C ARG A 349 -24.38 -21.29 -4.21
N MET A 350 -25.38 -20.53 -4.68
CA MET A 350 -25.35 -19.06 -4.52
C MET A 350 -25.56 -18.64 -3.08
N CYS A 351 -26.53 -19.24 -2.39
CA CYS A 351 -26.71 -19.03 -0.96
C CYS A 351 -25.42 -19.36 -0.19
N THR A 352 -24.70 -20.40 -0.58
CA THR A 352 -23.42 -20.78 0.04
C THR A 352 -22.33 -19.72 -0.18
N LEU A 353 -22.14 -19.23 -1.41
CA LEU A 353 -21.13 -18.22 -1.72
C LEU A 353 -21.42 -16.89 -1.01
N GLN A 354 -22.68 -16.48 -0.95
CA GLN A 354 -23.11 -15.27 -0.23
C GLN A 354 -22.84 -15.38 1.27
N LYS A 355 -23.17 -16.53 1.89
CA LYS A 355 -22.82 -16.79 3.30
C LYS A 355 -21.32 -16.73 3.56
N GLN A 356 -20.52 -17.34 2.68
CA GLN A 356 -19.05 -17.28 2.75
C GLN A 356 -18.53 -15.85 2.60
N TYR A 357 -19.14 -15.04 1.72
CA TYR A 357 -18.77 -13.64 1.57
C TYR A 357 -19.04 -12.85 2.85
N PHE A 358 -20.21 -13.00 3.49
CA PHE A 358 -20.51 -12.26 4.71
C PHE A 358 -19.67 -12.70 5.92
N GLU A 359 -19.32 -13.98 5.98
CA GLU A 359 -18.33 -14.49 6.95
C GLU A 359 -16.94 -13.91 6.67
N PHE A 360 -16.49 -13.90 5.42
CA PHE A 360 -15.24 -13.24 5.01
C PHE A 360 -15.26 -11.75 5.35
N ARG A 361 -16.35 -11.06 5.03
CA ARG A 361 -16.54 -9.63 5.26
C ARG A 361 -16.41 -9.32 6.74
N TYR A 362 -17.00 -10.15 7.61
CA TYR A 362 -16.83 -10.04 9.06
C TYR A 362 -15.35 -10.01 9.44
N TRP A 363 -14.59 -11.01 9.00
CA TRP A 363 -13.15 -11.04 9.25
C TRP A 363 -12.45 -9.80 8.65
N PHE A 364 -12.67 -9.49 7.39
CA PHE A 364 -11.98 -8.40 6.68
C PHE A 364 -12.25 -7.03 7.31
N PHE A 365 -13.47 -6.73 7.73
CA PHE A 365 -13.83 -5.45 8.33
C PHE A 365 -13.15 -5.26 9.67
N PHE A 366 -13.24 -6.25 10.55
CA PHE A 366 -12.70 -6.11 11.89
C PHE A 366 -11.20 -6.31 11.96
N GLU A 367 -10.63 -7.10 11.05
CA GLU A 367 -9.22 -7.44 11.06
C GLU A 367 -8.36 -6.54 10.18
N VAL A 368 -8.92 -6.03 9.08
CA VAL A 368 -8.15 -5.26 8.10
C VAL A 368 -8.59 -3.80 8.09
N LEU A 369 -9.86 -3.54 7.77
CA LEU A 369 -10.33 -2.16 7.62
C LEU A 369 -10.36 -1.41 8.95
N TYR A 370 -10.64 -2.10 10.06
CA TYR A 370 -10.63 -1.50 11.38
C TYR A 370 -9.27 -0.88 11.72
N TYR A 371 -8.17 -1.62 11.56
CA TYR A 371 -6.82 -1.09 11.81
C TYR A 371 -6.53 0.09 10.91
N TYR A 372 -6.80 -0.03 9.61
CA TYR A 372 -6.61 1.05 8.65
C TYR A 372 -7.37 2.33 9.07
N ARG A 373 -8.62 2.21 9.52
CA ARG A 373 -9.41 3.34 10.01
C ARG A 373 -8.87 3.94 11.31
N GLN A 374 -8.51 3.11 12.29
CA GLN A 374 -7.96 3.60 13.55
C GLN A 374 -6.65 4.37 13.35
N LEU A 375 -5.84 3.91 12.40
CA LEU A 375 -4.51 4.46 12.14
C LEU A 375 -4.52 5.63 11.14
N ARG A 376 -5.62 5.83 10.40
CA ARG A 376 -5.73 6.89 9.38
C ARG A 376 -5.40 8.29 9.89
N PRO A 377 -5.87 8.76 11.06
CA PRO A 377 -5.50 10.09 11.54
C PRO A 377 -4.00 10.24 11.81
N ALA A 378 -3.36 9.20 12.35
CA ALA A 378 -1.92 9.20 12.59
C ALA A 378 -1.13 9.19 11.26
N ILE A 379 -1.63 8.48 10.25
CA ILE A 379 -1.10 8.52 8.88
C ILE A 379 -1.21 9.94 8.29
N GLU A 380 -2.39 10.56 8.39
CA GLU A 380 -2.62 11.91 7.85
C GLU A 380 -1.73 12.95 8.54
N GLU A 381 -1.61 12.88 9.88
CA GLU A 381 -0.70 13.75 10.64
C GLU A 381 0.77 13.57 10.23
N ALA A 382 1.23 12.34 10.00
CA ALA A 382 2.61 12.08 9.60
C ALA A 382 2.92 12.61 8.18
N VAL A 383 1.96 12.46 7.26
CA VAL A 383 2.03 13.03 5.90
C VAL A 383 2.06 14.55 5.95
N ASP A 384 1.19 15.17 6.74
CA ASP A 384 1.11 16.62 6.87
C ASP A 384 2.41 17.19 7.46
N LYS A 385 2.96 16.58 8.51
CA LYS A 385 4.26 16.97 9.09
C LYS A 385 5.39 16.86 8.08
N ALA A 386 5.46 15.78 7.32
CA ALA A 386 6.50 15.60 6.30
C ALA A 386 6.34 16.63 5.16
N SER A 387 5.11 16.89 4.74
CA SER A 387 4.80 17.87 3.68
C SER A 387 5.15 19.30 4.10
N GLN A 388 4.78 19.70 5.32
CA GLN A 388 5.12 21.02 5.89
C GLN A 388 6.63 21.24 5.96
N LYS A 389 7.39 20.23 6.38
CA LYS A 389 8.86 20.30 6.44
C LYS A 389 9.48 20.58 5.07
N ARG A 390 8.84 20.10 3.98
CA ARG A 390 9.30 20.33 2.59
C ARG A 390 8.78 21.62 1.97
N HIS A 391 7.59 22.07 2.32
CA HIS A 391 6.98 23.29 1.77
C HIS A 391 7.75 24.58 2.04
N HIS A 392 8.74 24.57 2.94
CA HIS A 392 9.74 25.63 3.00
C HIS A 392 10.53 25.82 1.69
N MET A 393 10.37 24.93 0.70
CA MET A 393 10.96 24.98 -0.65
C MET A 393 9.87 25.29 -1.71
N ASN A 394 9.38 26.53 -1.69
CA ASN A 394 8.67 27.37 -2.70
C ASN A 394 7.88 26.88 -3.94
N ASP A 395 7.68 25.61 -4.26
CA ASP A 395 7.12 25.24 -5.59
C ASP A 395 5.58 25.26 -5.70
N GLY A 396 4.84 25.52 -4.62
CA GLY A 396 3.36 25.63 -4.65
C GLY A 396 2.59 24.36 -5.03
N VAL A 397 3.28 23.27 -5.41
CA VAL A 397 2.68 21.99 -5.74
C VAL A 397 2.47 21.18 -4.45
N SER A 398 1.24 20.71 -4.23
CA SER A 398 0.94 19.77 -3.15
C SER A 398 1.69 18.45 -3.40
N PRO A 399 2.50 17.95 -2.45
CA PRO A 399 3.15 16.64 -2.55
C PRO A 399 2.17 15.49 -2.37
N VAL A 400 0.94 15.78 -1.93
CA VAL A 400 -0.11 14.80 -1.67
C VAL A 400 -1.08 14.73 -2.86
N LEU A 401 -1.24 13.53 -3.41
CA LEU A 401 -2.27 13.16 -4.38
C LEU A 401 -3.23 12.16 -3.74
N ARG A 402 -4.52 12.49 -3.74
CA ARG A 402 -5.58 11.56 -3.33
C ARG A 402 -6.33 11.09 -4.57
N ILE A 403 -6.38 9.79 -4.78
CA ILE A 403 -7.08 9.15 -5.90
C ILE A 403 -8.27 8.41 -5.32
N THR A 404 -9.47 8.74 -5.78
CA THR A 404 -10.68 8.00 -5.40
C THR A 404 -10.91 6.85 -6.38
N ALA A 405 -11.18 5.67 -5.85
CA ALA A 405 -11.58 4.47 -6.60
C ALA A 405 -12.87 3.89 -6.00
N GLY A 406 -13.60 3.08 -6.76
CA GLY A 406 -14.77 2.36 -6.25
C GLY A 406 -16.01 2.52 -7.12
N MET A 407 -17.18 2.32 -6.52
CA MET A 407 -18.45 2.36 -7.23
C MET A 407 -18.68 3.71 -7.90
N GLY A 408 -18.97 3.69 -9.20
CA GLY A 408 -19.26 4.90 -9.98
C GLY A 408 -18.03 5.71 -10.39
N VAL A 409 -16.81 5.28 -10.05
CA VAL A 409 -15.60 5.90 -10.58
C VAL A 409 -15.14 5.13 -11.81
N PRO A 410 -15.14 5.72 -13.02
CA PRO A 410 -14.65 5.04 -14.21
C PRO A 410 -13.13 4.91 -14.15
N ASP A 411 -12.59 3.79 -14.67
CA ASP A 411 -11.14 3.53 -14.68
C ASP A 411 -10.36 4.63 -15.41
N THR A 412 -10.95 5.23 -16.46
CA THR A 412 -10.37 6.36 -17.20
C THR A 412 -10.11 7.60 -16.34
N LYS A 413 -10.84 7.78 -15.23
CA LYS A 413 -10.58 8.89 -14.29
C LYS A 413 -9.30 8.63 -13.51
N LEU A 414 -9.08 7.40 -13.06
CA LEU A 414 -7.88 6.99 -12.35
C LEU A 414 -6.64 7.17 -13.24
N ASP A 415 -6.72 6.71 -14.48
CA ASP A 415 -5.61 6.87 -15.45
C ASP A 415 -5.33 8.35 -15.75
N LYS A 416 -6.37 9.17 -15.91
CA LYS A 416 -6.21 10.61 -16.12
C LYS A 416 -5.54 11.32 -14.94
N GLU A 417 -5.94 11.01 -13.70
CA GLU A 417 -5.32 11.57 -12.49
C GLU A 417 -3.85 11.13 -12.35
N LEU A 418 -3.57 9.87 -12.66
CA LEU A 418 -2.22 9.31 -12.65
C LEU A 418 -1.32 9.95 -13.71
N LEU A 419 -1.78 10.05 -14.96
CA LEU A 419 -1.02 10.68 -16.05
C LEU A 419 -0.77 12.16 -15.77
N SER A 420 -1.77 12.87 -15.23
CA SER A 420 -1.59 14.27 -14.80
C SER A 420 -0.56 14.41 -13.69
N PHE A 421 -0.50 13.45 -12.76
CA PHE A 421 0.53 13.43 -11.72
C PHE A 421 1.93 13.16 -12.29
N VAL A 422 2.08 12.14 -13.15
CA VAL A 422 3.35 11.83 -13.82
C VAL A 422 3.85 13.02 -14.65
N GLN A 423 2.96 13.66 -15.42
CA GLN A 423 3.31 14.86 -16.19
C GLN A 423 3.83 15.98 -15.30
N ARG A 424 3.25 16.19 -14.12
CA ARG A 424 3.74 17.19 -13.14
C ARG A 424 5.12 16.81 -12.59
N LEU A 425 5.35 15.54 -12.27
CA LEU A 425 6.66 15.08 -11.79
C LEU A 425 7.77 15.22 -12.84
N MET A 426 7.42 15.00 -14.10
CA MET A 426 8.36 15.06 -15.22
C MET A 426 8.59 16.47 -15.76
N GLN A 427 7.83 17.47 -15.31
CA GLN A 427 8.12 18.85 -15.66
C GLN A 427 9.48 19.22 -15.03
N PRO A 428 10.41 19.80 -15.81
CA PRO A 428 11.66 20.29 -15.24
C PRO A 428 11.28 21.28 -14.12
N PRO A 429 11.99 21.26 -12.97
CA PRO A 429 11.80 22.30 -11.97
C PRO A 429 11.91 23.61 -12.73
N TYR A 430 10.85 24.44 -12.65
CA TYR A 430 10.80 25.71 -13.37
C TYR A 430 12.15 26.35 -13.11
N SER A 431 12.99 26.44 -14.15
CA SER A 431 14.30 27.05 -14.05
C SER A 431 13.97 28.46 -13.65
N ASP A 432 14.06 28.73 -12.35
CA ASP A 432 13.44 29.85 -11.69
C ASP A 432 14.06 31.05 -12.37
N GLY A 433 13.33 31.56 -13.37
CA GLY A 433 13.94 32.28 -14.47
C GLY A 433 14.40 33.53 -13.83
N ILE A 434 15.72 33.61 -13.55
CA ILE A 434 16.38 34.61 -12.72
C ILE A 434 15.57 35.86 -12.94
N ARG A 435 14.67 36.18 -12.00
CA ARG A 435 13.92 37.42 -12.07
C ARG A 435 15.04 38.39 -11.81
N ALA A 436 15.68 38.83 -12.89
CA ALA A 436 16.63 39.90 -12.91
C ALA A 436 15.86 40.99 -12.21
N THR A 437 16.21 41.19 -10.93
CA THR A 437 15.72 42.26 -10.11
C THR A 437 16.02 43.48 -10.93
N GLY A 438 14.97 43.96 -11.62
CA GLY A 438 15.07 45.05 -12.55
C GLY A 438 15.76 46.15 -11.78
N VAL A 439 16.96 46.50 -12.23
CA VAL A 439 17.68 47.68 -11.80
C VAL A 439 16.65 48.79 -11.85
N ALA A 440 16.27 49.30 -10.68
CA ALA A 440 15.45 50.48 -10.59
C ALA A 440 16.19 51.58 -11.34
N HIS A 441 15.69 51.95 -12.51
CA HIS A 441 16.12 53.17 -13.17
C HIS A 441 15.68 54.32 -12.26
N GLU A 442 16.65 54.89 -11.54
CA GLU A 442 16.52 56.22 -10.94
C GLU A 442 16.16 57.21 -12.05
N THR A 443 14.90 57.63 -12.08
CA THR A 443 14.52 58.85 -12.78
C THR A 443 15.06 60.03 -11.98
N VAL A 444 16.23 60.52 -12.41
CA VAL A 444 16.71 61.86 -12.08
C VAL A 444 15.72 62.86 -12.67
N SER A 445 15.02 63.59 -11.81
CA SER A 445 14.31 64.83 -12.19
C SER A 445 15.26 66.01 -12.07
N ILE A 446 15.27 66.85 -13.11
CA ILE A 446 15.94 68.16 -13.21
C ILE A 446 15.12 69.20 -12.45
#